data_AF-A0A1G6GVP1-F1
#
_entry.id   AF-A0A1G6GVP1-F1
#
_cell.length_a   1.000
_cell.length_b   1.000
_cell.length_c   1.000
_cell.angle_alpha   90.00
_cell.angle_beta   90.00
_cell.angle_gamma   90.00
#
_symmetry.space_group_name_H-M   'P 1'
#
loop_
_entity.id
_entity.type
_entity.pdbx_description
1 polymer ?
#
loop_
_entity_poly.entity_id
_entity_poly.type
_entity_poly.pdbx_seq_one_letter_code
_entity_poly.pdbx_strand_id
1 'polypeptide(L)'
;MNMFKKLRYSTPSDVVFTLLVSVVLIVIVFVTLYPIYFVMIASVSSPQLVQSGAVSFIPRGINWFGYEQIFADARIWNGYRNTIVYTVLGTCVNMVVTIPAAYALSRRDFAARRPLMLFFAFTMFFSGGLIPTYMLYKEVGLLNNMWVFILPGALNVYNLIIARAFYEHSLPQELHEAATLDGANDFQFFFKIAIPLSKAILSVIMLYYIVAHWNDFFTGLIFIRDYDKQPLQIVLRDILISNSAFAGGAGGAGGTGGGYGQQFADQIKYGVIVVSTLPVIILYPFLQKYFEKGVMIGSVKG
;
A
#
# COMPACT_ATOMS: atom_id res chain seq x y z
N MET A 1 -23.14 5.99 -21.60
CA MET A 1 -24.37 6.06 -22.43
C MET A 1 -25.57 5.25 -21.90
N ASN A 2 -25.50 4.63 -20.71
CA ASN A 2 -26.62 3.89 -20.09
C ASN A 2 -27.35 4.62 -18.95
N MET A 3 -26.83 5.76 -18.47
CA MET A 3 -27.42 6.49 -17.33
C MET A 3 -28.76 7.15 -17.68
N PHE A 4 -28.88 7.69 -18.90
CA PHE A 4 -30.09 8.39 -19.35
C PHE A 4 -31.25 7.46 -19.75
N LYS A 5 -30.98 6.18 -20.04
CA LYS A 5 -32.04 5.20 -20.37
C LYS A 5 -32.77 4.67 -19.13
N LYS A 6 -32.09 4.65 -17.97
CA LYS A 6 -32.64 4.13 -16.70
C LYS A 6 -33.67 5.09 -16.06
N LEU A 7 -33.57 6.38 -16.35
CA LEU A 7 -34.49 7.43 -15.87
C LEU A 7 -35.90 7.37 -16.50
N ARG A 8 -36.11 6.56 -17.55
CA ARG A 8 -37.40 6.48 -18.27
C ARG A 8 -38.44 5.59 -17.57
N TYR A 9 -38.04 4.84 -16.53
CA TYR A 9 -38.91 3.96 -15.73
C TYR A 9 -38.74 4.18 -14.21
N SER A 10 -38.24 5.35 -13.80
CA SER A 10 -38.00 5.69 -12.39
C SER A 10 -39.21 6.41 -11.81
N THR A 11 -39.70 5.96 -10.67
CA THR A 11 -40.70 6.71 -9.90
C THR A 11 -40.11 8.05 -9.45
N PRO A 12 -40.90 9.11 -9.19
CA PRO A 12 -40.36 10.38 -8.70
C PRO A 12 -39.57 10.22 -7.38
N SER A 13 -39.91 9.20 -6.58
CA SER A 13 -39.13 8.76 -5.41
C SER A 13 -37.72 8.29 -5.78
N ASP A 14 -37.57 7.49 -6.84
CA ASP A 14 -36.27 6.98 -7.30
C ASP A 14 -35.36 8.12 -7.81
N VAL A 15 -35.95 9.15 -8.44
CA VAL A 15 -35.19 10.32 -8.92
C VAL A 15 -34.67 11.14 -7.74
N VAL A 16 -35.51 11.41 -6.73
CA VAL A 16 -35.11 12.14 -5.52
C VAL A 16 -34.06 11.35 -4.74
N PHE A 17 -34.24 10.04 -4.59
CA PHE A 17 -33.27 9.17 -3.93
C PHE A 17 -31.92 9.15 -4.66
N THR A 18 -31.93 8.98 -5.99
CA THR A 18 -30.71 8.99 -6.80
C THR A 18 -29.99 10.34 -6.72
N LEU A 19 -30.73 11.44 -6.72
CA LEU A 19 -30.17 12.79 -6.59
C LEU A 19 -29.53 12.99 -5.21
N LEU A 20 -30.20 12.58 -4.14
CA LEU A 20 -29.67 12.65 -2.78
C LEU A 20 -28.38 11.83 -2.64
N VAL A 21 -28.39 10.56 -3.08
CA VAL A 21 -27.21 9.69 -3.06
C VAL A 21 -26.08 10.29 -3.88
N SER A 22 -26.36 10.84 -5.06
CA SER A 22 -25.35 11.47 -5.92
C SER A 22 -24.72 12.68 -5.25
N VAL A 23 -25.52 13.54 -4.60
CA VAL A 23 -25.03 14.70 -3.85
C VAL A 23 -24.13 14.27 -2.68
N VAL A 24 -24.56 13.27 -1.90
CA VAL A 24 -23.76 12.73 -0.80
C VAL A 24 -22.43 12.16 -1.31
N LEU A 25 -22.44 11.41 -2.41
CA LEU A 25 -21.22 10.87 -3.02
C LEU A 25 -20.28 11.97 -3.51
N ILE A 26 -20.80 13.03 -4.13
CA ILE A 26 -19.99 14.19 -4.56
C ILE A 26 -19.35 14.88 -3.36
N VAL A 27 -20.09 15.07 -2.26
CA VAL A 27 -19.55 15.66 -1.03
C VAL A 27 -18.44 14.79 -0.44
N ILE A 28 -18.63 13.47 -0.38
CA ILE A 28 -17.61 12.53 0.10
C ILE A 28 -16.35 12.60 -0.77
N VAL A 29 -16.50 12.59 -2.09
CA VAL A 29 -15.37 12.72 -3.04
C VAL A 29 -14.65 14.05 -2.82
N PHE A 30 -15.37 15.15 -2.64
CA PHE A 30 -14.76 16.45 -2.39
C PHE A 30 -13.98 16.50 -1.07
N VAL A 31 -14.58 16.04 0.03
CA VAL A 31 -13.95 16.04 1.37
C VAL A 31 -12.70 15.15 1.41
N THR A 32 -12.67 14.07 0.64
CA THR A 32 -11.54 13.13 0.58
C THR A 32 -10.43 13.57 -0.36
N LEU A 33 -10.76 14.13 -1.54
CA LEU A 33 -9.76 14.59 -2.52
C LEU A 33 -9.17 15.95 -2.18
N TYR A 34 -9.94 16.84 -1.53
CA TYR A 34 -9.48 18.19 -1.23
C TYR A 34 -8.17 18.23 -0.42
N PRO A 35 -7.99 17.44 0.67
CA PRO A 35 -6.72 17.43 1.40
C PRO A 35 -5.53 16.98 0.56
N ILE A 36 -5.72 15.97 -0.31
CA ILE A 36 -4.66 15.48 -1.20
C ILE A 36 -4.28 16.56 -2.21
N TYR A 37 -5.28 17.22 -2.80
CA TYR A 37 -5.08 18.36 -3.68
C TYR A 37 -4.40 19.54 -2.95
N PHE A 38 -4.77 19.80 -1.71
CA PHE A 38 -4.19 20.85 -0.88
C PHE A 38 -2.69 20.62 -0.64
N VAL A 39 -2.29 19.38 -0.33
CA VAL A 39 -0.86 19.02 -0.19
C VAL A 39 -0.08 19.28 -1.48
N MET A 40 -0.66 18.98 -2.64
CA MET A 40 -0.06 19.24 -3.94
C MET A 40 0.15 20.75 -4.18
N ILE A 41 -0.88 21.58 -3.97
CA ILE A 41 -0.73 23.04 -4.17
C ILE A 41 0.20 23.67 -3.13
N ALA A 42 0.17 23.19 -1.88
CA ALA A 42 1.01 23.71 -0.80
C ALA A 42 2.49 23.38 -1.01
N SER A 43 2.81 22.25 -1.65
CA SER A 43 4.19 21.86 -1.96
C SER A 43 4.89 22.80 -2.96
N VAL A 44 4.13 23.46 -3.84
CA VAL A 44 4.64 24.38 -4.87
C VAL A 44 4.48 25.85 -4.47
N SER A 45 3.64 26.15 -3.47
CA SER A 45 3.35 27.51 -3.04
C SER A 45 4.39 28.06 -2.06
N SER A 46 4.49 29.39 -1.99
CA SER A 46 5.34 30.06 -1.01
C SER A 46 4.86 29.74 0.42
N PRO A 47 5.77 29.30 1.32
CA PRO A 47 5.42 28.90 2.67
C PRO A 47 4.68 29.98 3.48
N GLN A 48 5.06 31.24 3.28
CA GLN A 48 4.47 32.39 3.97
C GLN A 48 2.98 32.55 3.61
N LEU A 49 2.63 32.32 2.34
CA LEU A 49 1.25 32.40 1.85
C LEU A 49 0.41 31.18 2.25
N VAL A 50 1.05 30.02 2.41
CA VAL A 50 0.40 28.81 2.96
C VAL A 50 0.07 29.01 4.43
N GLN A 51 1.02 29.52 5.24
CA GLN A 51 0.79 29.78 6.67
C GLN A 51 -0.24 30.88 6.92
N SER A 52 -0.29 31.91 6.07
CA SER A 52 -1.27 32.99 6.19
C SER A 52 -2.69 32.60 5.73
N GLY A 53 -2.90 31.36 5.28
CA GLY A 53 -4.20 30.89 4.75
C GLY A 53 -4.59 31.49 3.40
N ALA A 54 -3.66 32.15 2.69
CA ALA A 54 -3.92 32.77 1.39
C ALA A 54 -3.95 31.74 0.23
N VAL A 55 -3.47 30.52 0.47
CA VAL A 55 -3.53 29.38 -0.45
C VAL A 55 -4.72 28.51 -0.09
N SER A 56 -5.77 28.53 -0.91
CA SER A 56 -6.98 27.72 -0.73
C SER A 56 -7.19 26.74 -1.90
N PHE A 57 -7.33 27.25 -3.12
CA PHE A 57 -7.59 26.43 -4.31
C PHE A 57 -6.52 26.51 -5.40
N ILE A 58 -5.71 27.57 -5.41
CA ILE A 58 -4.71 27.85 -6.46
C ILE A 58 -3.36 28.10 -5.80
N PRO A 59 -2.27 27.56 -6.33
CA PRO A 59 -0.94 27.86 -5.81
C PRO A 59 -0.65 29.36 -5.91
N ARG A 60 -0.06 29.93 -4.85
CA ARG A 60 0.32 31.35 -4.80
C ARG A 60 1.81 31.46 -4.50
N GLY A 61 2.50 32.34 -5.23
CA GLY A 61 3.95 32.53 -5.08
C GLY A 61 4.71 31.26 -5.37
N ILE A 62 4.59 30.73 -6.60
CA ILE A 62 5.23 29.49 -7.04
C ILE A 62 6.73 29.54 -6.71
N ASN A 63 7.18 28.55 -5.95
CA ASN A 63 8.57 28.41 -5.56
C ASN A 63 8.98 26.93 -5.69
N TRP A 64 10.12 26.66 -6.33
CA TRP A 64 10.63 25.30 -6.52
C TRP A 64 11.71 24.91 -5.53
N PHE A 65 12.11 25.82 -4.64
CA PHE A 65 13.18 25.62 -3.67
C PHE A 65 12.97 24.35 -2.82
N GLY A 66 11.74 24.09 -2.36
CA GLY A 66 11.44 22.86 -1.61
C GLY A 66 11.78 21.58 -2.40
N TYR A 67 11.49 21.55 -3.70
CA TYR A 67 11.82 20.42 -4.57
C TYR A 67 13.31 20.33 -4.87
N GLU A 68 14.00 21.45 -5.07
CA GLU A 68 15.46 21.46 -5.25
C GLU A 68 16.18 20.86 -4.04
N GLN A 69 15.76 21.22 -2.82
CA GLN A 69 16.30 20.63 -1.59
C GLN A 69 16.01 19.13 -1.49
N ILE A 70 14.80 18.70 -1.85
CA ILE A 70 14.42 17.28 -1.87
C ILE A 70 15.27 16.49 -2.87
N PHE A 71 15.43 16.98 -4.09
CA PHE A 71 16.20 16.26 -5.11
C PHE A 71 17.71 16.30 -4.87
N ALA A 72 18.21 17.31 -4.15
CA ALA A 72 19.61 17.36 -3.71
C ALA A 72 19.91 16.41 -2.53
N ASP A 73 18.90 15.95 -1.79
CA ASP A 73 19.10 15.07 -0.63
C ASP A 73 19.32 13.61 -1.06
N ALA A 74 20.57 13.15 -0.97
CA ALA A 74 20.95 11.77 -1.28
C ALA A 74 20.20 10.72 -0.43
N ARG A 75 19.74 11.08 0.78
CA ARG A 75 19.01 10.16 1.67
C ARG A 75 17.68 9.75 1.06
N ILE A 76 17.01 10.66 0.35
CA ILE A 76 15.73 10.39 -0.30
C ILE A 76 15.91 9.37 -1.42
N TRP A 77 16.96 9.51 -2.23
CA TRP A 77 17.28 8.56 -3.30
C TRP A 77 17.68 7.18 -2.75
N ASN A 78 18.46 7.12 -1.68
CA ASN A 78 18.77 5.86 -0.99
C ASN A 78 17.51 5.21 -0.42
N GLY A 79 16.64 6.00 0.23
CA GLY A 79 15.35 5.54 0.73
C GLY A 79 14.46 4.98 -0.37
N TYR A 80 14.41 5.63 -1.53
CA TYR A 80 13.71 5.14 -2.71
C TYR A 80 14.24 3.81 -3.21
N ARG A 81 15.56 3.72 -3.39
CA ARG A 81 16.21 2.49 -3.84
C ARG A 81 15.87 1.34 -2.90
N ASN A 82 15.98 1.56 -1.60
CA ASN A 82 15.67 0.55 -0.59
C ASN A 82 14.20 0.15 -0.62
N THR A 83 13.27 1.11 -0.61
CA THR A 83 11.83 0.82 -0.69
C THR A 83 11.49 0.05 -1.95
N ILE A 84 12.01 0.44 -3.12
CA ILE A 84 11.76 -0.29 -4.37
C ILE A 84 12.30 -1.73 -4.28
N VAL A 85 13.52 -1.91 -3.81
CA VAL A 85 14.13 -3.25 -3.67
C VAL A 85 13.33 -4.11 -2.69
N TYR A 86 12.98 -3.58 -1.52
CA TYR A 86 12.25 -4.30 -0.48
C TYR A 86 10.82 -4.63 -0.94
N THR A 87 10.15 -3.70 -1.63
CA THR A 87 8.82 -3.92 -2.18
C THR A 87 8.82 -4.97 -3.28
N VAL A 88 9.74 -4.90 -4.24
CA VAL A 88 9.80 -5.86 -5.35
C VAL A 88 10.19 -7.25 -4.84
N LEU A 89 11.30 -7.35 -4.11
CA LEU A 89 11.79 -8.64 -3.61
C LEU A 89 10.84 -9.24 -2.58
N GLY A 90 10.32 -8.41 -1.68
CA GLY A 90 9.30 -8.79 -0.70
C GLY A 90 8.05 -9.31 -1.38
N THR A 91 7.46 -8.55 -2.30
CA THR A 91 6.26 -8.98 -3.01
C THR A 91 6.49 -10.29 -3.79
N CYS A 92 7.64 -10.47 -4.43
CA CYS A 92 7.98 -11.72 -5.10
C CYS A 92 8.01 -12.91 -4.13
N VAL A 93 8.71 -12.79 -3.00
CA VAL A 93 8.75 -13.83 -1.95
C VAL A 93 7.34 -14.12 -1.44
N ASN A 94 6.58 -13.06 -1.16
CA ASN A 94 5.24 -13.19 -0.61
C ASN A 94 4.29 -13.91 -1.56
N MET A 95 4.38 -13.63 -2.87
CA MET A 95 3.59 -14.33 -3.89
C MET A 95 4.01 -15.79 -4.03
N VAL A 96 5.32 -16.08 -4.03
CA VAL A 96 5.84 -17.45 -4.13
C VAL A 96 5.44 -18.30 -2.93
N VAL A 97 5.32 -17.71 -1.75
CA VAL A 97 4.90 -18.43 -0.54
C VAL A 97 3.38 -18.54 -0.45
N THR A 98 2.67 -17.43 -0.64
CA THR A 98 1.23 -17.34 -0.35
C THR A 98 0.38 -18.08 -1.37
N ILE A 99 0.71 -17.97 -2.66
CA ILE A 99 -0.14 -18.51 -3.73
C ILE A 99 -0.16 -20.04 -3.75
N PRO A 100 0.98 -20.75 -3.68
CA PRO A 100 0.97 -22.22 -3.59
C PRO A 100 0.36 -22.71 -2.28
N ALA A 101 0.65 -22.05 -1.15
CA ALA A 101 0.06 -22.42 0.14
C ALA A 101 -1.46 -22.28 0.13
N ALA A 102 -1.99 -21.20 -0.44
CA ALA A 102 -3.42 -20.98 -0.59
C ALA A 102 -4.10 -22.06 -1.45
N TYR A 103 -3.48 -22.42 -2.57
CA TYR A 103 -3.98 -23.45 -3.47
C TYR A 103 -3.97 -24.85 -2.81
N ALA A 104 -2.90 -25.21 -2.11
CA ALA A 104 -2.85 -26.47 -1.37
C ALA A 104 -3.92 -26.55 -0.27
N LEU A 105 -4.17 -25.44 0.44
CA LEU A 105 -5.16 -25.38 1.52
C LEU A 105 -6.62 -25.25 1.04
N SER A 106 -6.85 -24.88 -0.22
CA SER A 106 -8.20 -24.84 -0.79
C SER A 106 -8.71 -26.23 -1.16
N ARG A 107 -7.80 -27.13 -1.52
CA ARG A 107 -8.08 -28.53 -1.88
C ARG A 107 -8.76 -29.31 -0.75
N ARG A 108 -9.81 -30.06 -1.07
CA ARG A 108 -10.61 -30.84 -0.10
C ARG A 108 -9.93 -32.15 0.29
N ASP A 109 -9.16 -32.71 -0.63
CA ASP A 109 -8.36 -33.92 -0.48
C ASP A 109 -7.09 -33.72 0.35
N PHE A 110 -6.68 -32.46 0.58
CA PHE A 110 -5.58 -32.16 1.48
C PHE A 110 -6.01 -32.32 2.96
N ALA A 111 -5.68 -33.47 3.54
CA ALA A 111 -6.10 -33.85 4.91
C ALA A 111 -5.71 -32.80 5.97
N ALA A 112 -4.53 -32.19 5.85
CA ALA A 112 -4.03 -31.20 6.81
C ALA A 112 -4.64 -29.79 6.64
N ARG A 113 -5.56 -29.57 5.70
CA ARG A 113 -6.11 -28.23 5.41
C ARG A 113 -6.73 -27.56 6.63
N ARG A 114 -7.51 -28.30 7.44
CA ARG A 114 -8.22 -27.77 8.61
C ARG A 114 -7.27 -27.40 9.75
N PRO A 115 -6.39 -28.31 10.23
CA PRO A 115 -5.46 -27.96 11.31
C PRO A 115 -4.47 -26.86 10.90
N LEU A 116 -3.96 -26.87 9.65
CA LEU A 116 -3.07 -25.80 9.19
C LEU A 116 -3.77 -24.45 9.07
N MET A 117 -5.01 -24.41 8.57
CA MET A 117 -5.79 -23.17 8.54
C MET A 117 -6.08 -22.65 9.94
N LEU A 118 -6.37 -23.52 10.90
CA LEU A 118 -6.56 -23.13 12.30
C LEU A 118 -5.27 -22.59 12.91
N PHE A 119 -4.13 -23.22 12.63
CA PHE A 119 -2.81 -22.74 13.05
C PHE A 119 -2.50 -21.36 12.46
N PHE A 120 -2.66 -21.15 11.16
CA PHE A 120 -2.44 -19.85 10.54
C PHE A 120 -3.40 -18.80 11.12
N ALA A 121 -4.69 -19.11 11.23
CA ALA A 121 -5.67 -18.20 11.83
C ALA A 121 -5.30 -17.83 13.28
N PHE A 122 -4.80 -18.79 14.07
CA PHE A 122 -4.33 -18.51 15.42
C PHE A 122 -3.21 -17.47 15.45
N THR A 123 -2.21 -17.56 14.56
CA THR A 123 -1.11 -16.58 14.49
C THR A 123 -1.55 -15.16 14.10
N MET A 124 -2.74 -15.00 13.50
CA MET A 124 -3.30 -13.68 13.20
C MET A 124 -3.81 -12.96 14.47
N PHE A 125 -4.29 -13.71 15.46
CA PHE A 125 -4.86 -13.16 16.69
C PHE A 125 -3.89 -13.21 17.87
N PHE A 126 -2.94 -14.14 17.85
CA PHE A 126 -1.97 -14.35 18.91
C PHE A 126 -0.56 -14.03 18.42
N SER A 127 0.12 -13.15 19.16
CA SER A 127 1.51 -12.75 18.90
C SER A 127 2.28 -12.63 20.21
N GLY A 128 3.58 -12.95 20.19
CA GLY A 128 4.48 -12.73 21.31
C GLY A 128 4.73 -11.24 21.62
N GLY A 129 4.29 -10.34 20.74
CA GLY A 129 4.47 -8.90 20.89
C GLY A 129 5.87 -8.44 20.49
N LEU A 130 6.12 -7.14 20.63
CA LEU A 130 7.30 -6.47 20.08
C LEU A 130 8.61 -6.93 20.75
N ILE A 131 8.64 -7.04 22.08
CA ILE A 131 9.88 -7.36 22.82
C ILE A 131 10.39 -8.77 22.47
N PRO A 132 9.58 -9.84 22.56
CA PRO A 132 10.03 -11.18 22.15
C PRO A 132 10.39 -11.26 20.66
N THR A 133 9.64 -10.56 19.80
CA THR A 133 9.95 -10.50 18.36
C THR A 133 11.31 -9.85 18.10
N TYR A 134 11.62 -8.77 18.82
CA TYR A 134 12.92 -8.10 18.71
C TYR A 134 14.06 -8.99 19.20
N MET A 135 13.89 -9.70 20.32
CA MET A 135 14.88 -10.66 20.81
C MET A 135 15.11 -11.78 19.79
N LEU A 136 14.04 -12.33 19.21
CA LEU A 136 14.13 -13.34 18.16
C LEU A 136 14.92 -12.83 16.95
N TYR A 137 14.58 -11.65 16.43
CA TYR A 137 15.28 -11.08 15.26
C TYR A 137 16.75 -10.78 15.54
N LYS A 138 17.07 -10.42 16.79
CA LYS A 138 18.46 -10.28 17.24
C LYS A 138 19.19 -11.61 17.21
N GLU A 139 18.62 -12.66 17.75
CA GLU A 139 19.22 -14.00 17.82
C GLU A 139 19.44 -14.61 16.44
N VAL A 140 18.51 -14.40 15.50
CA VAL A 140 18.64 -14.90 14.12
C VAL A 140 19.44 -13.97 13.20
N GLY A 141 19.98 -12.85 13.71
CA GLY A 141 20.83 -11.93 12.94
C GLY A 141 20.09 -11.10 11.88
N LEU A 142 18.79 -10.87 12.05
CA LEU A 142 17.98 -10.05 11.15
C LEU A 142 18.06 -8.55 11.44
N LEU A 143 18.58 -8.14 12.60
CA LEU A 143 18.74 -6.73 12.91
C LEU A 143 19.68 -6.05 11.91
N ASN A 144 19.31 -4.84 11.51
CA ASN A 144 20.07 -3.99 10.60
C ASN A 144 20.35 -4.67 9.24
N ASN A 145 19.42 -5.50 8.78
CA ASN A 145 19.52 -6.27 7.55
C ASN A 145 18.25 -6.11 6.71
N MET A 146 18.38 -6.01 5.38
CA MET A 146 17.26 -5.94 4.43
C MET A 146 16.23 -7.07 4.64
N TRP A 147 16.69 -8.27 4.99
CA TRP A 147 15.81 -9.43 5.13
C TRP A 147 14.75 -9.27 6.22
N VAL A 148 14.91 -8.35 7.16
CA VAL A 148 13.91 -8.06 8.19
C VAL A 148 12.58 -7.55 7.62
N PHE A 149 12.62 -6.90 6.44
CA PHE A 149 11.41 -6.43 5.74
C PHE A 149 10.70 -7.53 4.94
N ILE A 150 11.38 -8.66 4.70
CA ILE A 150 10.95 -9.66 3.72
C ILE A 150 10.58 -10.97 4.42
N LEU A 151 11.51 -11.56 5.17
CA LEU A 151 11.34 -12.92 5.69
C LEU A 151 10.22 -13.03 6.75
N PRO A 152 10.14 -12.14 7.75
CA PRO A 152 9.11 -12.30 8.78
C PRO A 152 7.69 -12.06 8.25
N GLY A 153 7.56 -11.19 7.25
CA GLY A 153 6.29 -10.89 6.56
C GLY A 153 6.02 -11.76 5.33
N ALA A 154 6.82 -12.81 5.08
CA ALA A 154 6.77 -13.59 3.85
C ALA A 154 5.41 -14.25 3.59
N LEU A 155 4.69 -14.60 4.65
CA LEU A 155 3.30 -15.06 4.57
C LEU A 155 2.42 -14.13 5.40
N ASN A 156 1.42 -13.54 4.75
CA ASN A 156 0.38 -12.80 5.44
C ASN A 156 -0.88 -13.68 5.47
N VAL A 157 -1.31 -14.05 6.66
CA VAL A 157 -2.42 -15.00 6.87
C VAL A 157 -3.73 -14.48 6.28
N TYR A 158 -3.98 -13.18 6.32
CA TYR A 158 -5.17 -12.58 5.73
C TYR A 158 -5.18 -12.77 4.21
N ASN A 159 -4.06 -12.49 3.54
CA ASN A 159 -3.91 -12.71 2.10
C ASN A 159 -4.02 -14.21 1.75
N LEU A 160 -3.48 -15.10 2.58
CA LEU A 160 -3.61 -16.55 2.43
C LEU A 160 -5.08 -16.98 2.48
N ILE A 161 -5.86 -16.50 3.45
CA ILE A 161 -7.28 -16.83 3.61
C ILE A 161 -8.08 -16.38 2.39
N ILE A 162 -7.85 -15.15 1.93
CA ILE A 162 -8.52 -14.62 0.73
C ILE A 162 -8.18 -15.46 -0.51
N ALA A 163 -6.89 -15.73 -0.74
CA ALA A 163 -6.42 -16.52 -1.87
C ALA A 163 -7.02 -17.93 -1.85
N ARG A 164 -7.04 -18.57 -0.69
CA ARG A 164 -7.60 -19.91 -0.49
C ARG A 164 -9.09 -19.92 -0.79
N ALA A 165 -9.84 -18.95 -0.27
CA ALA A 165 -11.27 -18.85 -0.51
C ALA A 165 -11.56 -18.65 -2.01
N PHE A 166 -10.77 -17.81 -2.69
CA PHE A 166 -10.87 -17.66 -4.14
C PHE A 166 -10.64 -18.99 -4.86
N TYR A 167 -9.58 -19.72 -4.54
CA TYR A 167 -9.29 -21.01 -5.17
C TYR A 167 -10.38 -22.06 -4.88
N GLU A 168 -10.93 -22.11 -3.67
CA GLU A 168 -11.99 -23.05 -3.28
C GLU A 168 -13.30 -22.78 -4.04
N HIS A 169 -13.60 -21.51 -4.38
CA HIS A 169 -14.81 -21.15 -5.10
C HIS A 169 -14.66 -21.09 -6.62
N SER A 170 -13.48 -20.72 -7.12
CA SER A 170 -13.27 -20.41 -8.55
C SER A 170 -12.72 -21.59 -9.34
N LEU A 171 -12.25 -22.66 -8.68
CA LEU A 171 -11.76 -23.88 -9.33
C LEU A 171 -12.69 -25.05 -8.97
N PRO A 172 -13.71 -25.33 -9.82
CA PRO A 172 -14.58 -26.49 -9.63
C PRO A 172 -13.77 -27.79 -9.62
N GLN A 173 -14.19 -28.75 -8.81
CA GLN A 173 -13.54 -30.06 -8.72
C GLN A 173 -13.56 -30.78 -10.08
N GLU A 174 -14.65 -30.63 -10.85
CA GLU A 174 -14.80 -31.19 -12.20
C GLU A 174 -13.68 -30.75 -13.16
N LEU A 175 -13.19 -29.51 -13.02
CA LEU A 175 -12.09 -29.00 -13.85
C LEU A 175 -10.77 -29.73 -13.54
N HIS A 176 -10.54 -30.05 -12.26
CA HIS A 176 -9.37 -30.82 -11.82
C HIS A 176 -9.47 -32.28 -12.25
N GLU A 177 -10.65 -32.89 -12.15
CA GLU A 177 -10.89 -34.26 -12.61
C GLU A 177 -10.69 -34.39 -14.12
N ALA A 178 -11.25 -33.47 -14.92
CA ALA A 178 -11.06 -33.45 -16.37
C ALA A 178 -9.58 -33.32 -16.76
N ALA A 179 -8.85 -32.39 -16.13
CA ALA A 179 -7.42 -32.23 -16.40
C ALA A 179 -6.61 -33.47 -15.98
N THR A 180 -7.00 -34.16 -14.90
CA THR A 180 -6.36 -35.39 -14.44
C THR A 180 -6.60 -36.54 -15.43
N LEU A 181 -7.80 -36.64 -16.01
CA LEU A 181 -8.10 -37.59 -17.09
C LEU A 181 -7.28 -37.32 -18.35
N ASP A 182 -6.99 -36.04 -18.64
CA ASP A 182 -6.07 -35.61 -19.71
C ASP A 182 -4.57 -35.84 -19.36
N GLY A 183 -4.28 -36.45 -18.20
CA GLY A 183 -2.93 -36.79 -17.74
C GLY A 183 -2.18 -35.63 -17.08
N ALA A 184 -2.85 -34.53 -16.72
CA ALA A 184 -2.22 -33.44 -16.00
C ALA A 184 -1.93 -33.84 -14.54
N ASN A 185 -0.69 -33.66 -14.10
CA ASN A 185 -0.35 -33.76 -12.68
C ASN A 185 -0.69 -32.47 -11.92
N ASP A 186 -0.62 -32.50 -10.58
CA ASP A 186 -1.02 -31.37 -9.74
C ASP A 186 -0.22 -30.08 -9.99
N PHE A 187 1.09 -30.19 -10.24
CA PHE A 187 1.92 -29.03 -10.57
C PHE A 187 1.57 -28.45 -11.94
N GLN A 188 1.31 -29.32 -12.93
CA GLN A 188 0.87 -28.90 -14.25
C GLN A 188 -0.48 -28.22 -14.18
N PHE A 189 -1.44 -28.76 -13.43
CA PHE A 189 -2.72 -28.12 -13.19
C PHE A 189 -2.52 -26.74 -12.54
N PHE A 190 -1.69 -26.65 -11.50
CA PHE A 190 -1.43 -25.40 -10.80
C PHE A 190 -0.86 -24.31 -11.73
N PHE A 191 0.22 -24.60 -12.44
CA PHE A 191 0.90 -23.60 -13.28
C PHE A 191 0.15 -23.30 -14.58
N LYS A 192 -0.46 -24.30 -15.22
CA LYS A 192 -1.09 -24.14 -16.54
C LYS A 192 -2.57 -23.75 -16.47
N ILE A 193 -3.27 -24.06 -15.38
CA ILE A 193 -4.72 -23.86 -15.27
C ILE A 193 -5.05 -22.94 -14.09
N ALA A 194 -4.65 -23.29 -12.87
CA ALA A 194 -5.04 -22.54 -11.66
C ALA A 194 -4.51 -21.10 -11.67
N ILE A 195 -3.22 -20.89 -11.92
CA ILE A 195 -2.61 -19.54 -11.96
C ILE A 195 -3.25 -18.65 -13.04
N PRO A 196 -3.38 -19.07 -14.31
CA PRO A 196 -3.98 -18.24 -15.36
C PRO A 196 -5.44 -17.87 -15.11
N LEU A 197 -6.23 -18.74 -14.47
CA LEU A 197 -7.61 -18.45 -14.07
C LEU A 197 -7.69 -17.49 -12.87
N SER A 198 -6.61 -17.39 -12.09
CA SER A 198 -6.56 -16.62 -10.85
C SER A 198 -5.97 -15.22 -11.00
N LYS A 199 -5.77 -14.72 -12.23
CA LYS A 199 -5.15 -13.40 -12.49
C LYS A 199 -5.77 -12.27 -11.68
N ALA A 200 -7.10 -12.27 -11.53
CA ALA A 200 -7.80 -11.27 -10.73
C ALA A 200 -7.33 -11.26 -9.27
N ILE A 201 -7.36 -12.42 -8.59
CA ILE A 201 -6.95 -12.48 -7.18
C ILE A 201 -5.44 -12.28 -7.01
N LEU A 202 -4.62 -12.75 -7.96
CA LEU A 202 -3.17 -12.53 -7.94
C LEU A 202 -2.84 -11.04 -7.97
N SER A 203 -3.52 -10.26 -8.82
CA SER A 203 -3.34 -8.80 -8.87
C SER A 203 -3.76 -8.11 -7.57
N VAL A 204 -4.86 -8.55 -6.94
CA VAL A 204 -5.33 -8.00 -5.65
C VAL A 204 -4.31 -8.24 -4.54
N ILE A 205 -3.85 -9.49 -4.38
CA ILE A 205 -2.87 -9.87 -3.36
C ILE A 205 -1.53 -9.17 -3.60
N MET A 206 -1.09 -9.11 -4.86
CA MET A 206 0.13 -8.40 -5.24
C MET A 206 0.04 -6.91 -4.86
N LEU A 207 -1.07 -6.23 -5.14
CA LEU A 207 -1.26 -4.83 -4.72
C LEU A 207 -1.17 -4.72 -3.19
N TYR A 208 -1.84 -5.58 -2.44
CA TYR A 208 -1.83 -5.52 -0.97
C TYR A 208 -0.41 -5.65 -0.43
N TYR A 209 0.41 -6.55 -0.99
CA TYR A 209 1.81 -6.68 -0.60
C TYR A 209 2.66 -5.48 -1.02
N ILE A 210 2.46 -4.96 -2.24
CA ILE A 210 3.18 -3.77 -2.71
C ILE A 210 2.93 -2.60 -1.76
N VAL A 211 1.66 -2.33 -1.45
CA VAL A 211 1.24 -1.25 -0.55
C VAL A 211 1.79 -1.47 0.85
N ALA A 212 1.75 -2.70 1.37
CA ALA A 212 2.29 -3.03 2.69
C ALA A 212 3.80 -2.73 2.78
N HIS A 213 4.60 -3.23 1.84
CA HIS A 213 6.05 -2.98 1.84
C HIS A 213 6.39 -1.51 1.57
N TRP A 214 5.64 -0.83 0.70
CA TRP A 214 5.87 0.59 0.40
C TRP A 214 5.66 1.48 1.63
N ASN A 215 4.73 1.10 2.51
CA ASN A 215 4.36 1.83 3.72
C ASN A 215 5.00 1.27 4.99
N ASP A 216 5.97 0.34 4.89
CA ASP A 216 6.57 -0.29 6.05
C ASP A 216 7.57 0.62 6.77
N PHE A 217 7.03 1.55 7.56
CA PHE A 217 7.79 2.43 8.42
C PHE A 217 8.20 1.73 9.73
N PHE A 218 7.33 0.91 10.31
CA PHE A 218 7.49 0.44 11.69
C PHE A 218 8.64 -0.56 11.80
N THR A 219 8.78 -1.46 10.81
CA THR A 219 9.91 -2.40 10.75
C THR A 219 11.23 -1.64 10.65
N GLY A 220 11.29 -0.62 9.77
CA GLY A 220 12.49 0.21 9.62
C GLY A 220 12.85 0.98 10.89
N LEU A 221 11.84 1.48 11.61
CA LEU A 221 12.05 2.27 12.83
C LEU A 221 12.69 1.44 13.95
N ILE A 222 12.30 0.17 14.06
CA ILE A 222 12.68 -0.67 15.21
C ILE A 222 13.95 -1.46 14.90
N PHE A 223 14.07 -2.01 13.70
CA PHE A 223 15.05 -3.04 13.41
C PHE A 223 16.23 -2.55 12.56
N ILE A 224 16.16 -1.37 11.95
CA ILE A 224 17.24 -0.81 11.12
C ILE A 224 17.93 0.35 11.84
N ARG A 225 19.26 0.36 11.79
CA ARG A 225 20.09 1.43 12.38
C ARG A 225 20.92 2.18 11.34
N ASP A 226 21.38 1.49 10.31
CA ASP A 226 22.19 2.11 9.26
C ASP A 226 21.30 2.96 8.36
N TYR A 227 21.68 4.23 8.18
CA TYR A 227 21.01 5.18 7.30
C TYR A 227 20.89 4.66 5.86
N ASP A 228 21.91 3.96 5.36
CA ASP A 228 21.92 3.42 3.99
C ASP A 228 20.93 2.29 3.75
N LYS A 229 20.36 1.70 4.80
CA LYS A 229 19.36 0.61 4.72
C LYS A 229 17.94 1.08 5.03
N GLN A 230 17.77 2.34 5.40
CA GLN A 230 16.46 2.87 5.77
C GLN A 230 15.55 2.95 4.54
N PRO A 231 14.28 2.54 4.66
CA PRO A 231 13.29 2.74 3.62
C PRO A 231 12.89 4.21 3.56
N LEU A 232 12.31 4.60 2.42
CA LEU A 232 11.82 5.95 2.17
C LEU A 232 11.00 6.48 3.35
N GLN A 233 10.02 5.72 3.84
CA GLN A 233 9.13 6.14 4.94
C GLN A 233 9.87 6.63 6.20
N ILE A 234 11.01 6.02 6.55
CA ILE A 234 11.83 6.46 7.68
C ILE A 234 12.54 7.77 7.36
N VAL A 235 13.11 7.87 6.16
CA VAL A 235 13.78 9.10 5.70
C VAL A 235 12.79 10.28 5.71
N LEU A 236 11.55 10.08 5.25
CA LEU A 236 10.53 11.14 5.30
C LEU A 236 10.22 11.54 6.74
N ARG A 237 10.00 10.56 7.63
CA ARG A 237 9.73 10.82 9.05
C ARG A 237 10.86 11.63 9.67
N ASP A 238 12.11 11.27 9.43
CA ASP A 238 13.25 11.97 9.99
C ASP A 238 13.34 13.41 9.46
N ILE A 239 13.06 13.65 8.17
CA ILE A 239 12.98 14.99 7.58
C ILE A 239 11.83 15.81 8.20
N LEU A 240 10.67 15.19 8.44
CA LEU A 240 9.52 15.86 9.06
C LEU A 240 9.80 16.24 10.51
N ILE A 241 10.42 15.33 11.28
CA ILE A 241 10.76 15.57 12.69
C ILE A 241 11.88 16.60 12.80
N SER A 242 12.95 16.49 12.00
CA SER A 242 14.05 17.46 12.04
C SER A 242 13.59 18.87 11.71
N ASN A 243 12.70 19.04 10.73
CA ASN A 243 12.12 20.34 10.40
C ASN A 243 11.28 20.92 11.56
N SER A 244 10.55 20.07 12.30
CA SER A 244 9.79 20.52 13.48
C SER A 244 10.67 20.92 14.67
N ALA A 245 11.86 20.33 14.82
CA ALA A 245 12.82 20.71 15.88
C ALA A 245 13.46 22.09 15.64
N PHE A 246 13.67 22.47 14.38
CA PHE A 246 14.04 23.83 13.99
C PHE A 246 12.88 24.81 14.26
N ALA A 247 11.63 24.41 13.99
CA ALA A 247 10.42 25.17 14.30
C ALA A 247 10.28 25.55 15.78
N GLY A 248 10.71 24.67 16.70
CA GLY A 248 10.59 24.81 18.16
C GLY A 248 11.70 25.60 18.88
N GLY A 249 12.61 26.26 18.16
CA GLY A 249 13.60 27.16 18.76
C GLY A 249 14.83 26.50 19.41
N ALA A 250 15.06 25.20 19.19
CA ALA A 250 16.25 24.50 19.68
C ALA A 250 17.50 24.70 18.81
N GLY A 251 17.39 25.39 17.67
CA GLY A 251 18.48 25.66 16.73
C GLY A 251 18.84 27.15 16.65
N GLY A 252 19.52 27.67 17.66
CA GLY A 252 20.37 28.87 17.56
C GLY A 252 19.66 30.22 17.39
N ALA A 253 19.32 30.85 18.52
CA ALA A 253 19.27 32.31 18.59
C ALA A 253 20.68 32.87 18.34
N GLY A 254 21.01 33.28 17.12
CA GLY A 254 22.30 33.94 16.85
C GLY A 254 22.83 33.97 15.42
N GLY A 255 22.17 33.32 14.45
CA GLY A 255 22.61 33.35 13.05
C GLY A 255 21.56 34.00 12.14
N THR A 256 21.94 35.04 11.40
CA THR A 256 21.14 35.68 10.33
C THR A 256 20.75 34.74 9.16
N GLY A 257 21.13 33.46 9.22
CA GLY A 257 20.70 32.39 8.30
C GLY A 257 19.54 31.50 8.80
N GLY A 258 19.07 31.65 10.06
CA GLY A 258 18.05 30.77 10.64
C GLY A 258 16.62 30.96 10.12
N GLY A 259 16.30 32.14 9.56
CA GLY A 259 14.97 32.45 9.04
C GLY A 259 14.63 31.79 7.70
N TYR A 260 15.62 31.61 6.82
CA TYR A 260 15.41 31.04 5.49
C TYR A 260 15.14 29.54 5.54
N GLY A 261 15.88 28.78 6.36
CA GLY A 261 15.64 27.35 6.53
C GLY A 261 14.28 27.02 7.15
N GLN A 262 13.85 27.83 8.13
CA GLN A 262 12.55 27.69 8.80
C GLN A 262 11.38 27.92 7.86
N GLN A 263 11.49 28.93 6.99
CA GLN A 263 10.42 29.29 6.06
C GLN A 263 10.15 28.16 5.07
N PHE A 264 11.18 27.49 4.55
CA PHE A 264 11.01 26.41 3.58
C PHE A 264 10.70 25.03 4.20
N ALA A 265 10.71 24.91 5.53
CA ALA A 265 10.43 23.65 6.23
C ALA A 265 9.03 23.08 5.91
N ASP A 266 8.00 23.93 5.88
CA ASP A 266 6.64 23.51 5.53
C ASP A 266 6.53 23.08 4.06
N GLN A 267 7.20 23.80 3.17
CA GLN A 267 7.22 23.47 1.75
C GLN A 267 7.93 22.14 1.49
N ILE A 268 9.07 21.90 2.15
CA ILE A 268 9.78 20.62 2.11
C ILE A 268 8.87 19.51 2.66
N LYS A 269 8.18 19.74 3.78
CA LYS A 269 7.23 18.77 4.34
C LYS A 269 6.15 18.35 3.34
N TYR A 270 5.47 19.30 2.70
CA TYR A 270 4.45 18.97 1.69
C TYR A 270 5.08 18.33 0.45
N GLY A 271 6.22 18.83 -0.03
CA GLY A 271 6.92 18.27 -1.19
C GLY A 271 7.37 16.82 -0.98
N VAL A 272 7.86 16.49 0.21
CA VAL A 272 8.27 15.12 0.59
C VAL A 272 7.08 14.16 0.55
N ILE A 273 5.90 14.57 1.03
CA ILE A 273 4.66 13.77 0.96
C ILE A 273 4.24 13.54 -0.50
N VAL A 274 4.31 14.58 -1.34
CA VAL A 274 3.98 14.46 -2.76
C VAL A 274 4.91 13.46 -3.45
N VAL A 275 6.22 13.64 -3.26
CA VAL A 275 7.24 12.79 -3.85
C VAL A 275 7.01 11.35 -3.43
N SER A 276 6.84 11.05 -2.14
CA SER A 276 6.68 9.67 -1.65
C SER A 276 5.41 8.96 -2.10
N THR A 277 4.34 9.71 -2.33
CA THR A 277 3.02 9.16 -2.68
C THR A 277 2.88 8.95 -4.19
N LEU A 278 3.66 9.70 -4.99
CA LEU A 278 3.59 9.71 -6.45
C LEU A 278 3.73 8.32 -7.09
N PRO A 279 4.66 7.43 -6.69
CA PRO A 279 4.75 6.10 -7.30
C PRO A 279 3.52 5.23 -7.04
N VAL A 280 2.91 5.32 -5.85
CA VAL A 280 1.69 4.58 -5.52
C VAL A 280 0.51 5.09 -6.34
N ILE A 281 0.39 6.41 -6.51
CA ILE A 281 -0.64 7.02 -7.35
C ILE A 281 -0.49 6.59 -8.81
N ILE A 282 0.75 6.54 -9.33
CA ILE A 282 1.01 6.08 -10.71
C ILE A 282 0.64 4.61 -10.89
N LEU A 283 0.91 3.75 -9.90
CA LEU A 283 0.58 2.32 -9.97
C LEU A 283 -0.94 2.06 -9.87
N TYR A 284 -1.68 2.93 -9.20
CA TYR A 284 -3.09 2.69 -8.90
C TYR A 284 -3.98 2.47 -10.14
N PRO A 285 -3.96 3.29 -11.21
CA PRO A 285 -4.74 3.05 -12.42
C PRO A 285 -4.47 1.71 -13.11
N PHE A 286 -3.20 1.27 -13.12
CA PHE A 286 -2.81 -0.01 -13.70
C PHE A 286 -3.41 -1.18 -12.92
N LEU A 287 -3.47 -1.05 -11.60
CA LEU A 287 -3.98 -2.07 -10.70
C LEU A 287 -5.51 -2.07 -10.64
N GLN A 288 -6.17 -0.91 -10.73
CA GLN A 288 -7.63 -0.77 -10.74
C GLN A 288 -8.31 -1.60 -11.84
N LYS A 289 -7.73 -1.68 -13.05
CA LYS A 289 -8.26 -2.49 -14.16
C LYS A 289 -8.43 -3.97 -13.82
N TYR A 290 -7.63 -4.48 -12.89
CA TYR A 290 -7.72 -5.88 -12.42
C TYR A 290 -8.71 -6.04 -11.26
N PHE A 291 -8.85 -5.02 -10.40
CA PHE A 291 -9.83 -4.99 -9.31
C PHE A 291 -11.27 -5.04 -9.80
N GLU A 292 -11.62 -4.25 -10.83
CA GLU A 292 -12.98 -4.21 -11.39
C GLU A 292 -13.42 -5.56 -11.96
N LYS A 293 -12.47 -6.42 -12.37
CA LYS A 293 -12.76 -7.77 -12.84
C LYS A 293 -12.86 -8.79 -11.71
N GLY A 294 -12.10 -8.62 -10.63
CA GLY A 294 -12.05 -9.55 -9.50
C GLY A 294 -13.17 -9.37 -8.48
N VAL A 295 -13.48 -8.12 -8.11
CA VAL A 295 -14.51 -7.80 -7.12
C VAL A 295 -15.91 -8.11 -7.65
N MET A 296 -16.14 -7.89 -8.95
CA MET A 296 -17.43 -8.17 -9.58
C MET A 296 -17.78 -9.66 -9.55
N ILE A 297 -16.80 -10.58 -9.55
CA ILE A 297 -17.05 -12.03 -9.49
C ILE A 297 -17.55 -12.44 -8.09
N GLY A 298 -17.05 -11.81 -7.02
CA GLY A 298 -17.50 -12.09 -5.65
C GLY A 298 -18.85 -11.46 -5.29
N SER A 299 -19.28 -10.42 -6.01
CA SER A 299 -20.57 -9.75 -5.81
C SER A 299 -21.72 -10.34 -6.61
N VAL A 300 -21.47 -11.22 -7.59
CA VAL A 300 -22.56 -11.99 -8.23
C VAL A 300 -22.90 -13.22 -7.37
N LYS A 301 -23.40 -12.95 -6.16
CA LYS A 301 -24.36 -13.85 -5.50
C LYS A 301 -25.73 -13.22 -5.74
N GLY A 302 -26.36 -13.60 -6.83
CA GLY A 302 -27.66 -13.10 -7.28
C GLY A 302 -27.90 -13.49 -8.73
#